data_AF-A0A847CPS9-F1
#
_entry.id   AF-A0A847CPS9-F1
#
_cell.length_a   1.000
_cell.length_b   1.000
_cell.length_c   1.000
_cell.angle_alpha   90.00
_cell.angle_beta   90.00
_cell.angle_gamma   90.00
#
_symmetry.space_group_name_H-M   'P 1'
#
loop_
_entity.id
_entity.type
_entity.pdbx_description
1 polymer ?
#
loop_
_entity_poly.entity_id
_entity_poly.type
_entity_poly.pdbx_seq_one_letter_code
_entity_poly.pdbx_strand_id
1 'polypeptide(L)'
;PVLFSLPEIPLPEVARGIQLLGDVTQGAILSGLYDGMRLATIIICVGAANSLANPRQLLASVPPALYEVGTAIVVAMSVFGQLADSVKRVHKARKLRGEPGKGVRAVKRTLIPVLEDALERSLTLAASMDSRGYGRAGDTPKRERWTTGTLMILALIALAIGSYAFLDASVTSYLSWPMMIVGVAFAGLAMRLAGRRVRRTRYRPIRWRAGEWVAVVSGVSVAVGFKLASASHLEVMYPMWDGWPEISLLLVAIVLLGAIPAVLTPPAPRDEDVEEDA
;
A
#
# COMPACT_ATOMS: atom_id res chain seq x y z
N PRO A 1 -20.52 28.93 20.85
CA PRO A 1 -21.74 29.74 20.58
C PRO A 1 -22.45 29.22 19.32
N VAL A 2 -23.78 29.38 19.21
CA VAL A 2 -24.54 29.06 17.99
C VAL A 2 -24.33 30.19 16.97
N LEU A 3 -23.98 29.84 15.73
CA LEU A 3 -23.75 30.79 14.64
C LEU A 3 -24.94 30.90 13.70
N PHE A 4 -25.57 29.76 13.38
CA PHE A 4 -26.75 29.70 12.52
C PHE A 4 -27.73 28.66 13.04
N SER A 5 -29.02 28.98 13.09
CA SER A 5 -30.09 28.02 13.39
C SER A 5 -30.77 27.62 12.09
N LEU A 6 -30.59 26.37 11.65
CA LEU A 6 -31.33 25.83 10.50
C LEU A 6 -32.58 25.07 10.97
N PRO A 7 -33.67 25.10 10.19
CA PRO A 7 -34.88 24.38 10.54
C PRO A 7 -34.61 22.87 10.56
N GLU A 8 -34.81 22.25 11.72
CA GLU A 8 -34.66 20.82 11.93
C GLU A 8 -35.76 20.06 11.18
N ILE A 9 -35.37 19.00 10.46
CA ILE A 9 -36.32 18.09 9.81
C ILE A 9 -36.50 16.88 10.73
N PRO A 10 -37.67 16.68 11.36
CA PRO A 10 -37.89 15.55 12.25
C PRO A 10 -37.83 14.24 11.44
N LEU A 11 -36.89 13.38 11.83
CA LEU A 11 -36.71 12.06 11.22
C LEU A 11 -37.60 11.00 11.90
N PRO A 12 -37.99 9.93 11.17
CA PRO A 12 -38.77 8.83 11.73
C PRO A 12 -38.06 8.14 12.91
N GLU A 13 -38.81 7.50 13.80
CA GLU A 13 -38.30 6.92 15.06
C GLU A 13 -37.13 5.92 14.91
N VAL A 14 -36.95 5.36 13.71
CA VAL A 14 -35.87 4.43 13.34
C VAL A 14 -34.50 5.15 13.23
N ALA A 15 -34.50 6.47 13.04
CA ALA A 15 -33.31 7.30 12.89
C ALA A 15 -33.13 8.30 14.06
N ARG A 16 -33.60 7.94 15.27
CA ARG A 16 -33.59 8.77 16.50
C ARG A 16 -32.21 9.28 16.98
N GLY A 17 -31.12 8.93 16.30
CA GLY A 17 -29.76 9.40 16.59
C GLY A 17 -29.16 10.31 15.51
N ILE A 18 -29.89 10.60 14.43
CA ILE A 18 -29.43 11.43 13.32
C ILE A 18 -30.31 12.67 13.30
N GLN A 19 -29.73 13.84 13.58
CA GLN A 19 -30.40 15.13 13.42
C GLN A 19 -30.06 15.68 12.03
N LEU A 20 -31.08 15.83 11.18
CA LEU A 20 -30.95 16.47 9.87
C LEU A 20 -31.29 17.95 10.04
N LEU A 21 -30.28 18.81 9.87
CA LEU A 21 -30.34 20.26 10.11
C LEU A 21 -30.59 20.59 11.60
N GLY A 22 -30.29 21.82 12.00
CA GLY A 22 -30.33 22.28 13.39
C GLY A 22 -29.36 23.43 13.64
N ASP A 23 -29.04 23.68 14.91
CA ASP A 23 -28.13 24.74 15.32
C ASP A 23 -26.67 24.43 14.93
N VAL A 24 -26.14 25.18 13.97
CA VAL A 24 -24.72 25.17 13.61
C VAL A 24 -23.97 25.97 14.66
N THR A 25 -23.32 25.23 15.55
CA THR A 25 -22.44 25.81 16.57
C THR A 25 -21.04 26.06 16.01
N GLN A 26 -20.35 27.06 16.55
CA GLN A 26 -18.93 27.29 16.29
C GLN A 26 -18.09 26.03 16.59
N GLY A 27 -18.44 25.30 17.65
CA GLY A 27 -17.80 24.04 18.01
C GLY A 27 -17.94 22.97 16.92
N ALA A 28 -19.13 22.84 16.33
CA ALA A 28 -19.39 21.88 15.24
C ALA A 28 -18.64 22.23 13.93
N ILE A 29 -18.54 23.52 13.59
CA ILE A 29 -17.75 23.94 12.43
C ILE A 29 -16.27 23.63 12.66
N LEU A 30 -15.75 23.95 13.85
CA LEU A 30 -14.34 23.78 14.17
C LEU A 30 -13.96 22.29 14.28
N SER A 31 -14.81 21.45 14.89
CA SER A 31 -14.59 20.01 14.93
C SER A 31 -14.65 19.39 13.53
N GLY A 32 -15.62 19.79 12.70
CA GLY A 32 -15.71 19.34 11.31
C GLY A 32 -14.50 19.77 10.48
N LEU A 33 -13.97 20.98 10.70
CA LEU A 33 -12.73 21.44 10.06
C LEU A 33 -11.52 20.61 10.50
N TYR A 34 -11.36 20.32 11.80
CA TYR A 34 -10.27 19.50 12.30
C TYR A 34 -10.33 18.06 11.76
N ASP A 35 -11.52 17.45 11.75
CA ASP A 35 -11.72 16.12 11.16
C ASP A 35 -11.46 16.12 9.65
N GLY A 36 -11.90 17.17 8.95
CA GLY A 36 -11.63 17.37 7.52
C GLY A 36 -10.12 17.50 7.24
N MET A 37 -9.39 18.29 8.03
CA MET A 37 -7.93 18.43 7.91
C MET A 37 -7.21 17.11 8.23
N ARG A 38 -7.69 16.35 9.22
CA ARG A 38 -7.15 15.02 9.53
C ARG A 38 -7.32 14.07 8.34
N LEU A 39 -8.51 14.01 7.76
CA LEU A 39 -8.80 13.17 6.60
C LEU A 39 -7.98 13.61 5.37
N ALA A 40 -7.89 14.92 5.12
CA ALA A 40 -7.06 15.47 4.06
C ALA A 40 -5.58 15.10 4.23
N THR A 41 -5.05 15.17 5.46
CA THR A 41 -3.67 14.77 5.77
C THR A 41 -3.43 13.29 5.49
N ILE A 42 -4.37 12.42 5.87
CA ILE A 42 -4.28 10.97 5.56
C ILE A 42 -4.22 10.76 4.04
N ILE A 43 -5.10 11.42 3.28
CA ILE A 43 -5.12 11.31 1.82
C ILE A 43 -3.81 11.81 1.21
N ILE A 44 -3.29 12.96 1.65
CA ILE A 44 -2.04 13.53 1.15
C ILE A 44 -0.86 12.60 1.46
N CYS A 45 -0.75 12.07 2.68
CA CYS A 45 0.33 11.16 3.06
C CYS A 45 0.29 9.84 2.26
N VAL A 46 -0.89 9.23 2.12
CA VAL A 46 -1.07 8.00 1.34
C VAL A 46 -0.82 8.25 -0.14
N GLY A 47 -1.32 9.37 -0.68
CA GLY A 47 -1.10 9.78 -2.06
C GLY A 47 0.37 10.03 -2.36
N ALA A 48 1.09 10.75 -1.48
CA ALA A 48 2.52 10.99 -1.59
C ALA A 48 3.31 9.67 -1.57
N ALA A 49 3.01 8.77 -0.62
CA ALA A 49 3.65 7.45 -0.55
C ALA A 49 3.42 6.64 -1.85
N ASN A 50 2.21 6.64 -2.38
CA ASN A 50 1.89 5.93 -3.62
C ASN A 50 2.55 6.58 -4.85
N SER A 51 2.73 7.90 -4.86
CA SER A 51 3.42 8.61 -5.95
C SER A 51 4.93 8.33 -5.99
N LEU A 52 5.54 8.08 -4.83
CA LEU A 52 6.96 7.72 -4.69
C LEU A 52 7.20 6.21 -4.94
N ALA A 53 6.16 5.38 -4.80
CA ALA A 53 6.27 3.94 -4.92
C ALA A 53 6.41 3.51 -6.39
N ASN A 54 7.54 2.90 -6.75
CA ASN A 54 7.69 2.24 -8.05
C ASN A 54 7.22 0.78 -7.96
N PRO A 55 6.13 0.39 -8.66
CA PRO A 55 5.58 -0.97 -8.57
C PRO A 55 6.57 -2.05 -9.04
N ARG A 56 7.46 -1.74 -10.00
CA ARG A 56 8.49 -2.68 -10.44
C ARG A 56 9.54 -2.91 -9.35
N GLN A 57 9.94 -1.85 -8.65
CA GLN A 57 10.89 -1.97 -7.53
C GLN A 57 10.27 -2.71 -6.35
N LEU A 58 9.01 -2.45 -6.03
CA LEU A 58 8.27 -3.20 -5.01
C LEU A 58 8.26 -4.69 -5.35
N LEU A 59 7.97 -5.06 -6.60
CA LEU A 59 8.02 -6.45 -7.05
C LEU A 59 9.44 -7.05 -7.02
N ALA A 60 10.48 -6.25 -7.26
CA ALA A 60 11.87 -6.71 -7.15
C ALA A 60 12.28 -6.98 -5.69
N SER A 61 11.66 -6.28 -4.72
CA SER A 61 11.88 -6.47 -3.29
C SER A 61 11.08 -7.65 -2.69
N VAL A 62 10.16 -8.25 -3.46
CA VAL A 62 9.32 -9.35 -2.99
C VAL A 62 10.19 -10.55 -2.57
N PRO A 63 9.92 -11.16 -1.39
CA PRO A 63 10.64 -12.32 -0.92
C PRO A 63 10.66 -13.46 -1.94
N PRO A 64 11.75 -14.24 -2.06
CA PRO A 64 11.82 -15.36 -3.01
C PRO A 64 10.71 -16.40 -2.78
N ALA A 65 10.14 -16.47 -1.58
CA ALA A 65 8.96 -17.29 -1.25
C ALA A 65 7.79 -17.12 -2.23
N LEU A 66 7.63 -15.92 -2.78
CA LEU A 66 6.53 -15.54 -3.65
C LEU A 66 6.97 -15.55 -5.11
N TYR A 67 8.02 -16.27 -5.49
CA TYR A 67 8.57 -16.26 -6.85
C TYR A 67 7.51 -16.55 -7.93
N GLU A 68 6.66 -17.56 -7.73
CA GLU A 68 5.60 -17.91 -8.69
C GLU A 68 4.60 -16.76 -8.88
N VAL A 69 4.14 -16.17 -7.78
CA VAL A 69 3.20 -15.03 -7.80
C VAL A 69 3.89 -13.77 -8.35
N GLY A 70 5.11 -13.50 -7.91
CA GLY A 70 5.90 -12.33 -8.32
C GLY A 70 6.23 -12.35 -9.80
N THR A 71 6.61 -13.50 -10.36
CA THR A 71 6.81 -13.64 -11.80
C THR A 71 5.52 -13.39 -12.59
N ALA A 72 4.39 -13.94 -12.14
CA ALA A 72 3.09 -13.68 -12.77
C ALA A 72 2.74 -12.19 -12.77
N ILE A 73 2.94 -11.49 -11.64
CA ILE A 73 2.65 -10.05 -11.55
C ILE A 73 3.61 -9.23 -12.42
N VAL A 74 4.91 -9.53 -12.40
CA VAL A 74 5.91 -8.81 -13.24
C VAL A 74 5.60 -9.00 -14.73
N VAL A 75 5.23 -10.22 -15.14
CA VAL A 75 4.78 -10.50 -16.51
C VAL A 75 3.51 -9.71 -16.83
N ALA A 76 2.52 -9.73 -15.94
CA ALA A 76 1.26 -8.99 -16.14
C ALA A 76 1.50 -7.48 -16.28
N MET A 77 2.34 -6.88 -15.43
CA MET A 77 2.71 -5.46 -15.50
C MET A 77 3.42 -5.11 -16.81
N SER A 78 4.28 -6.00 -17.30
CA SER A 78 5.00 -5.81 -18.57
C SER A 78 4.05 -5.91 -19.77
N VAL A 79 3.19 -6.93 -19.77
CA VAL A 79 2.20 -7.14 -20.83
C VAL A 79 1.14 -6.02 -20.82
N PHE A 80 0.74 -5.52 -19.65
CA PHE A 80 -0.21 -4.41 -19.53
C PHE A 80 0.24 -3.16 -20.28
N GLY A 81 1.51 -2.75 -20.11
CA GLY A 81 2.07 -1.62 -20.85
C GLY A 81 2.04 -1.85 -22.36
N GLN A 82 2.44 -3.06 -22.81
CA GLN A 82 2.40 -3.43 -24.22
C GLN A 82 0.97 -3.39 -24.79
N LEU A 83 -0.02 -3.88 -24.04
CA LEU A 83 -1.43 -3.82 -24.42
C LEU A 83 -1.94 -2.39 -24.55
N ALA A 84 -1.57 -1.51 -23.61
CA ALA A 84 -1.94 -0.10 -23.67
C ALA A 84 -1.41 0.56 -24.95
N ASP A 85 -0.17 0.26 -25.35
CA ASP A 85 0.40 0.77 -26.60
C ASP A 85 -0.25 0.15 -27.83
N SER A 86 -0.57 -1.15 -27.80
CA SER A 86 -1.32 -1.81 -28.87
C SER A 86 -2.70 -1.18 -29.07
N VAL A 87 -3.42 -0.88 -27.98
CA VAL A 87 -4.70 -0.16 -28.01
C VAL A 87 -4.53 1.23 -28.65
N LYS A 88 -3.51 2.00 -28.24
CA LYS A 88 -3.20 3.32 -28.84
C LYS A 88 -2.91 3.21 -30.33
N ARG A 89 -2.10 2.23 -30.76
CA ARG A 89 -1.75 1.99 -32.17
C ARG A 89 -3.00 1.66 -32.99
N VAL A 90 -3.84 0.73 -32.53
CA VAL A 90 -5.08 0.33 -33.21
C VAL A 90 -6.06 1.51 -33.27
N HIS A 91 -6.19 2.29 -32.19
CA HIS A 91 -7.04 3.47 -32.16
C HIS A 91 -6.57 4.53 -33.17
N LYS A 92 -5.26 4.79 -33.24
CA LYS A 92 -4.67 5.74 -34.20
C LYS A 92 -4.90 5.29 -35.65
N ALA A 93 -4.68 4.01 -35.95
CA ALA A 93 -4.91 3.45 -37.29
C ALA A 93 -6.37 3.59 -37.74
N ARG A 94 -7.34 3.37 -36.83
CA ARG A 94 -8.76 3.58 -37.14
C ARG A 94 -9.12 5.03 -37.41
N LYS A 95 -8.56 5.95 -36.62
CA LYS A 95 -8.77 7.39 -36.82
C LYS A 95 -8.31 7.82 -38.21
N LEU A 96 -7.17 7.29 -38.68
CA LEU A 96 -6.65 7.53 -40.03
C LEU A 96 -7.51 6.90 -41.14
N ARG A 97 -8.24 5.82 -40.84
CA ARG A 97 -9.18 5.15 -41.76
C ARG A 97 -10.57 5.80 -41.80
N GLY A 98 -10.80 6.91 -41.07
CA GLY A 98 -12.07 7.62 -41.06
C GLY A 98 -13.23 6.85 -40.43
N GLU A 99 -12.96 5.84 -39.60
CA GLU A 99 -14.01 5.04 -38.98
C GLU A 99 -14.63 5.77 -37.76
N PRO A 100 -15.95 6.09 -37.77
CA PRO A 100 -16.58 6.81 -36.67
C PRO A 100 -16.63 5.98 -35.38
N GLY A 101 -16.19 6.58 -34.28
CA GLY A 101 -15.85 5.91 -33.02
C GLY A 101 -16.96 5.77 -32.00
N LYS A 102 -18.17 5.30 -32.37
CA LYS A 102 -19.26 5.09 -31.40
C LYS A 102 -19.91 3.72 -31.52
N GLY A 103 -20.21 3.10 -30.38
CA GLY A 103 -20.98 1.85 -30.26
C GLY A 103 -20.16 0.57 -30.08
N VAL A 104 -20.87 -0.52 -29.75
CA VAL A 104 -20.31 -1.85 -29.44
C VAL A 104 -19.46 -2.41 -30.59
N ARG A 105 -19.82 -2.09 -31.84
CA ARG A 105 -19.07 -2.52 -33.04
C ARG A 105 -17.68 -1.87 -33.12
N ALA A 106 -17.54 -0.63 -32.66
CA ALA A 106 -16.25 0.06 -32.58
C ALA A 106 -15.34 -0.53 -31.47
N VAL A 107 -15.94 -0.94 -30.35
CA VAL A 107 -15.22 -1.65 -29.28
C VAL A 107 -14.69 -2.99 -29.79
N LYS A 108 -15.54 -3.80 -30.43
CA LYS A 108 -15.13 -5.11 -31.00
C LYS A 108 -13.97 -4.98 -32.01
N ARG A 109 -13.95 -3.93 -32.83
CA ARG A 109 -12.85 -3.61 -33.77
C ARG A 109 -11.56 -3.16 -33.08
N THR A 110 -11.59 -2.72 -31.82
CA THR A 110 -10.37 -2.47 -31.01
C THR A 110 -9.92 -3.72 -30.31
N LEU A 111 -10.90 -4.41 -29.72
CA LEU A 111 -10.64 -5.49 -28.80
C LEU A 111 -10.09 -6.71 -29.52
N ILE A 112 -10.65 -7.09 -30.68
CA ILE A 112 -10.19 -8.28 -31.41
C ILE A 112 -8.69 -8.17 -31.78
N PRO A 113 -8.21 -7.11 -32.46
CA PRO A 113 -6.79 -7.01 -32.80
C PRO A 113 -5.87 -6.95 -31.58
N VAL A 114 -6.33 -6.34 -30.48
CA VAL A 114 -5.55 -6.26 -29.24
C VAL A 114 -5.47 -7.62 -28.56
N LEU A 115 -6.56 -8.40 -28.55
CA LEU A 115 -6.57 -9.75 -28.01
C LEU A 115 -5.72 -10.71 -28.86
N GLU A 116 -5.74 -10.55 -30.18
CA GLU A 116 -4.90 -11.32 -31.10
C GLU A 116 -3.41 -11.06 -30.83
N ASP A 117 -3.00 -9.79 -30.76
CA ASP A 117 -1.63 -9.38 -30.39
C ASP A 117 -1.26 -9.85 -28.96
N ALA A 118 -2.21 -9.80 -28.01
CA ALA A 118 -2.01 -10.31 -26.66
C ALA A 118 -1.74 -11.82 -26.64
N LEU A 119 -2.53 -12.59 -27.40
CA LEU A 119 -2.41 -14.04 -27.49
C LEU A 119 -1.09 -14.44 -28.14
N GLU A 120 -0.72 -13.82 -29.26
CA GLU A 120 0.56 -14.07 -29.93
C GLU A 120 1.76 -13.79 -29.03
N ARG A 121 1.74 -12.65 -28.30
CA ARG A 121 2.78 -12.32 -27.31
C ARG A 121 2.82 -13.31 -26.15
N SER A 122 1.67 -13.74 -25.65
CA SER A 122 1.60 -14.71 -24.55
C SER A 122 2.17 -16.07 -24.95
N LEU A 123 1.89 -16.53 -26.17
CA LEU A 123 2.43 -17.77 -26.74
C LEU A 123 3.95 -17.67 -26.93
N THR A 124 4.42 -16.55 -27.48
CA THR A 124 5.86 -16.29 -27.67
C THR A 124 6.61 -16.25 -26.33
N LEU A 125 6.04 -15.57 -25.33
CA LEU A 125 6.60 -15.52 -23.99
C LEU A 125 6.61 -16.90 -23.33
N ALA A 126 5.51 -17.66 -23.44
CA ALA A 126 5.42 -19.02 -22.89
C ALA A 126 6.47 -19.95 -23.50
N ALA A 127 6.66 -19.93 -24.83
CA ALA A 127 7.70 -20.71 -25.49
C ALA A 127 9.12 -20.32 -25.01
N SER A 128 9.39 -19.02 -24.84
CA SER A 128 10.66 -18.55 -24.30
C SER A 128 10.87 -18.97 -22.83
N MET A 129 9.81 -18.98 -22.02
CA MET A 129 9.85 -19.40 -20.62
C MET A 129 10.11 -20.90 -20.49
N ASP A 130 9.47 -21.72 -21.33
CA ASP A 130 9.68 -23.17 -21.35
C ASP A 130 11.12 -23.53 -21.74
N SER A 131 11.69 -22.85 -22.75
CA SER A 131 13.10 -23.05 -23.15
C SER A 131 14.11 -22.75 -22.04
N ARG A 132 13.76 -21.81 -21.14
CA ARG A 132 14.58 -21.44 -19.97
C ARG A 132 14.29 -22.32 -18.74
N GLY A 133 13.37 -23.28 -18.86
CA GLY A 133 13.00 -24.22 -17.80
C GLY A 133 12.09 -23.63 -16.72
N TYR A 134 11.38 -22.53 -16.99
CA TYR A 134 10.36 -22.01 -16.07
C TYR A 134 9.23 -23.03 -15.89
N GLY A 135 8.70 -23.16 -14.67
CA GLY A 135 7.59 -24.08 -14.36
C GLY A 135 8.02 -25.48 -13.88
N ARG A 136 9.31 -25.82 -13.92
CA ARG A 136 9.83 -27.01 -13.21
C ARG A 136 9.86 -26.74 -11.72
N ALA A 137 8.88 -27.26 -10.98
CA ALA A 137 8.95 -27.33 -9.53
C ALA A 137 10.16 -28.18 -9.15
N GLY A 138 11.16 -27.59 -8.49
CA GLY A 138 12.31 -28.35 -7.98
C GLY A 138 11.81 -29.44 -7.02
N ASP A 139 12.44 -30.62 -7.07
CA ASP A 139 12.12 -31.76 -6.20
C ASP A 139 12.25 -31.36 -4.72
N THR A 140 11.13 -30.92 -4.14
CA THR A 140 11.08 -30.45 -2.76
C THR A 140 10.50 -31.57 -1.91
N PRO A 141 11.20 -32.01 -0.85
CA PRO A 141 10.68 -33.06 0.02
C PRO A 141 9.35 -32.61 0.65
N LYS A 142 8.36 -33.53 0.68
CA LYS A 142 7.01 -33.27 1.22
C LYS A 142 7.05 -32.60 2.60
N ARG A 143 7.98 -33.01 3.47
CA ARG A 143 8.17 -32.49 4.83
C ARG A 143 8.48 -30.98 4.86
N GLU A 144 9.24 -30.47 3.90
CA GLU A 144 9.57 -29.04 3.81
C GLU A 144 8.37 -28.23 3.31
N ARG A 145 7.53 -28.81 2.45
CA ARG A 145 6.24 -28.21 2.05
C ARG A 145 5.28 -28.08 3.22
N TRP A 146 5.13 -29.13 4.02
CA TRP A 146 4.25 -29.12 5.20
C TRP A 146 4.72 -28.13 6.27
N THR A 147 6.01 -28.13 6.63
CA THR A 147 6.55 -27.21 7.65
C THR A 147 6.38 -25.75 7.30
N THR A 148 6.58 -25.36 6.03
CA THR A 148 6.36 -23.97 5.61
C THR A 148 4.89 -23.63 5.49
N GLY A 149 4.04 -24.57 5.07
CA GLY A 149 2.59 -24.39 5.11
C GLY A 149 2.08 -24.14 6.53
N THR A 150 2.52 -24.95 7.50
CA THR A 150 2.13 -24.78 8.90
C THR A 150 2.68 -23.48 9.49
N LEU A 151 3.94 -23.13 9.20
CA LEU A 151 4.55 -21.85 9.60
C LEU A 151 3.79 -20.65 9.02
N MET A 152 3.35 -20.70 7.77
CA MET A 152 2.53 -19.63 7.17
C MET A 152 1.16 -19.50 7.84
N ILE A 153 0.50 -20.62 8.12
CA ILE A 153 -0.79 -20.62 8.84
C ILE A 153 -0.62 -20.07 10.25
N LEU A 154 0.41 -20.51 10.99
CA LEU A 154 0.73 -20.00 12.32
C LEU A 154 1.06 -18.51 12.30
N ALA A 155 1.84 -18.05 11.32
CA ALA A 155 2.13 -16.63 11.14
C ALA A 155 0.84 -15.82 10.90
N LEU A 156 -0.05 -16.31 10.03
CA LEU A 156 -1.33 -15.65 9.74
C LEU A 156 -2.22 -15.56 10.98
N ILE A 157 -2.34 -16.66 11.75
CA ILE A 157 -3.11 -16.69 12.99
C ILE A 157 -2.49 -15.73 14.02
N ALA A 158 -1.18 -15.80 14.23
CA ALA A 158 -0.49 -14.93 15.19
C ALA A 158 -0.59 -13.44 14.83
N LEU A 159 -0.51 -13.10 13.53
CA LEU A 159 -0.72 -11.72 13.06
C LEU A 159 -2.19 -11.28 13.21
N ALA A 160 -3.15 -12.16 12.94
CA ALA A 160 -4.57 -11.86 13.12
C ALA A 160 -4.87 -11.57 14.60
N ILE A 161 -4.46 -12.46 15.52
CA ILE A 161 -4.66 -12.27 16.96
C ILE A 161 -3.86 -11.05 17.45
N GLY A 162 -2.62 -10.87 16.99
CA GLY A 162 -1.78 -9.72 17.33
C GLY A 162 -2.38 -8.39 16.88
N SER A 163 -2.96 -8.33 15.68
CA SER A 163 -3.63 -7.14 15.16
C SER A 163 -4.89 -6.80 15.97
N TYR A 164 -5.68 -7.81 16.34
CA TYR A 164 -6.86 -7.62 17.19
C TYR A 164 -6.45 -7.13 18.59
N ALA A 165 -5.46 -7.78 19.22
CA ALA A 165 -4.95 -7.37 20.53
C ALA A 165 -4.29 -5.99 20.53
N PHE A 166 -3.79 -5.52 19.38
CA PHE A 166 -3.20 -4.19 19.24
C PHE A 166 -4.26 -3.08 19.08
N LEU A 167 -5.39 -3.40 18.44
CA LEU A 167 -6.50 -2.48 18.19
C LEU A 167 -7.49 -2.42 19.37
N ASP A 168 -7.63 -3.50 20.13
CA ASP A 168 -8.51 -3.55 21.29
C ASP A 168 -7.83 -2.89 22.50
N ALA A 169 -8.40 -1.75 22.95
CA ALA A 169 -7.92 -1.00 24.11
C ALA A 169 -8.17 -1.72 25.44
N SER A 170 -9.00 -2.75 25.46
CA SER A 170 -9.31 -3.54 26.67
C SER A 170 -8.28 -4.64 26.95
N VAL A 171 -7.44 -4.98 25.97
CA VAL A 171 -6.41 -6.01 26.10
C VAL A 171 -5.12 -5.41 26.67
N THR A 172 -4.61 -6.00 27.76
CA THR A 172 -3.37 -5.55 28.41
C THR A 172 -2.22 -5.44 27.39
N SER A 173 -1.65 -4.23 27.25
CA SER A 173 -0.59 -3.90 26.27
C SER A 173 0.65 -4.80 26.37
N TYR A 174 0.86 -5.44 27.53
CA TYR A 174 1.93 -6.41 27.76
C TYR A 174 1.80 -7.68 26.89
N LEU A 175 0.61 -8.04 26.43
CA LEU A 175 0.39 -9.21 25.58
C LEU A 175 0.41 -8.88 24.08
N SER A 176 -0.01 -7.67 23.69
CA SER A 176 -0.16 -7.29 22.28
C SER A 176 1.18 -7.17 21.54
N TRP A 177 2.17 -6.52 22.15
CA TRP A 177 3.51 -6.35 21.57
C TRP A 177 4.25 -7.68 21.31
N PRO A 178 4.41 -8.57 22.31
CA PRO A 178 5.12 -9.83 22.08
C PRO A 178 4.41 -10.70 21.05
N MET A 179 3.07 -10.70 21.03
CA MET A 179 2.33 -11.51 20.07
C MET A 179 2.47 -10.97 18.63
N MET A 180 2.52 -9.65 18.45
CA MET A 180 2.83 -9.04 17.15
C MET A 180 4.26 -9.39 16.70
N ILE A 181 5.25 -9.30 17.60
CA ILE A 181 6.65 -9.66 17.32
C ILE A 181 6.76 -11.14 16.94
N VAL A 182 6.09 -12.02 17.67
CA VAL A 182 6.05 -13.46 17.38
C VAL A 182 5.40 -13.73 16.01
N GLY A 183 4.30 -13.04 15.68
CA GLY A 183 3.66 -13.14 14.37
C GLY A 183 4.58 -12.70 13.23
N VAL A 184 5.26 -11.55 13.37
CA VAL A 184 6.24 -11.06 12.39
C VAL A 184 7.44 -12.01 12.27
N ALA A 185 7.92 -12.55 13.39
CA ALA A 185 9.02 -13.51 13.40
C ALA A 185 8.65 -14.81 12.67
N PHE A 186 7.46 -15.37 12.94
CA PHE A 186 6.96 -16.55 12.22
C PHE A 186 6.76 -16.26 10.73
N ALA A 187 6.23 -15.09 10.36
CA ALA A 187 6.10 -14.67 8.97
C ALA A 187 7.46 -14.60 8.27
N GLY A 188 8.44 -13.96 8.90
CA GLY A 188 9.81 -13.86 8.38
C GLY A 188 10.49 -15.22 8.25
N LEU A 189 10.31 -16.12 9.22
CA LEU A 189 10.86 -17.47 9.18
C LEU A 189 10.20 -18.30 8.07
N ALA A 190 8.87 -18.22 7.94
CA ALA A 190 8.11 -18.88 6.89
C ALA A 190 8.57 -18.41 5.50
N MET A 191 8.71 -17.09 5.31
CA MET A 191 9.20 -16.52 4.06
C MET A 191 10.66 -16.91 3.78
N ARG A 192 11.54 -16.97 4.78
CA ARG A 192 12.93 -17.39 4.60
C ARG A 192 13.02 -18.86 4.20
N LEU A 193 12.28 -19.75 4.86
CA LEU A 193 12.21 -21.18 4.56
C LEU A 193 11.57 -21.45 3.19
N ALA A 194 10.52 -20.70 2.84
CA ALA A 194 9.93 -20.73 1.50
C ALA A 194 10.94 -20.25 0.43
N GLY A 195 11.69 -19.18 0.72
CA GLY A 195 12.62 -18.56 -0.23
C GLY A 195 13.89 -19.37 -0.51
N ARG A 196 14.36 -20.23 0.41
CA ARG A 196 15.52 -21.11 0.19
C ARG A 196 15.35 -22.09 -0.96
N ARG A 197 14.10 -22.35 -1.39
CA ARG A 197 13.75 -23.25 -2.49
C ARG A 197 14.02 -22.66 -3.86
N VAL A 198 14.04 -21.32 -3.95
CA VAL A 198 14.14 -20.61 -5.22
C VAL A 198 15.60 -20.31 -5.52
N ARG A 199 16.23 -21.17 -6.33
CA ARG A 199 17.57 -20.89 -6.86
C ARG A 199 17.48 -19.76 -7.89
N ARG A 200 18.02 -18.59 -7.55
CA ARG A 200 18.23 -17.48 -8.50
C ARG A 200 19.61 -17.61 -9.14
N THR A 201 19.69 -17.59 -10.47
CA THR A 201 20.95 -17.73 -11.22
C THR A 201 21.72 -16.41 -11.37
N ARG A 202 21.02 -15.26 -11.34
CA ARG A 202 21.63 -13.93 -11.26
C ARG A 202 20.68 -12.99 -10.52
N TYR A 203 20.99 -12.66 -9.27
CA TYR A 203 20.29 -11.63 -8.51
C TYR A 203 21.24 -10.46 -8.28
N ARG A 204 20.87 -9.26 -8.76
CA ARG A 204 21.52 -8.02 -8.36
C ARG A 204 20.73 -7.43 -7.19
N PRO A 205 21.24 -7.51 -5.94
CA PRO A 205 20.53 -6.96 -4.80
C PRO A 205 20.46 -5.45 -4.89
N ILE A 206 19.27 -4.89 -4.62
CA ILE A 206 19.11 -3.46 -4.36
C ILE A 206 19.78 -3.19 -3.02
N ARG A 207 20.85 -2.39 -3.03
CA ARG A 207 21.62 -2.06 -1.82
C ARG A 207 20.99 -0.82 -1.19
N TRP A 208 20.58 -0.97 0.07
CA TRP A 208 20.02 0.15 0.81
C TRP A 208 21.06 1.24 1.03
N ARG A 209 20.75 2.45 0.58
CA ARG A 209 21.58 3.63 0.84
C ARG A 209 21.26 4.23 2.21
N ALA A 210 22.12 5.13 2.70
CA ALA A 210 21.94 5.79 4.00
C ALA A 210 20.59 6.54 4.09
N GLY A 211 20.12 7.16 2.99
CA GLY A 211 18.82 7.83 2.96
C GLY A 211 17.64 6.88 3.21
N GLU A 212 17.69 5.65 2.69
CA GLU A 212 16.62 4.66 2.91
C GLU A 212 16.54 4.25 4.38
N TRP A 213 17.69 4.07 5.04
CA TRP A 213 17.73 3.81 6.48
C TRP A 213 17.22 4.98 7.30
N VAL A 214 17.59 6.22 6.95
CA VAL A 214 17.07 7.42 7.62
C VAL A 214 15.55 7.51 7.49
N ALA A 215 15.00 7.24 6.31
CA ALA A 215 13.56 7.25 6.09
C ALA A 215 12.83 6.18 6.94
N VAL A 216 13.36 4.96 6.98
CA VAL A 216 12.76 3.87 7.76
C VAL A 216 12.86 4.12 9.26
N VAL A 217 14.04 4.48 9.76
CA VAL A 217 14.24 4.76 11.18
C VAL A 217 13.37 5.93 11.61
N SER A 218 13.33 7.01 10.83
CA SER A 218 12.45 8.16 11.07
C SER A 218 10.98 7.74 11.17
N GLY A 219 10.46 7.02 10.19
CA GLY A 219 9.07 6.57 10.18
C GLY A 219 8.72 5.67 11.37
N VAL A 220 9.61 4.73 11.71
CA VAL A 220 9.44 3.86 12.88
C VAL A 220 9.47 4.67 14.18
N SER A 221 10.41 5.60 14.33
CA SER A 221 10.50 6.49 15.49
C SER A 221 9.24 7.35 15.66
N VAL A 222 8.67 7.86 14.57
CA VAL A 222 7.39 8.61 14.60
C VAL A 222 6.24 7.72 15.08
N ALA A 223 6.10 6.53 14.51
CA ALA A 223 5.04 5.59 14.88
C ALA A 223 5.12 5.16 16.35
N VAL A 224 6.31 4.82 16.82
CA VAL A 224 6.55 4.46 18.23
C VAL A 224 6.32 5.65 19.14
N GLY A 225 6.82 6.84 18.78
CA GLY A 225 6.63 8.08 19.53
C GLY A 225 5.15 8.43 19.72
N PHE A 226 4.36 8.41 18.64
CA PHE A 226 2.91 8.66 18.73
C PHE A 226 2.20 7.60 19.58
N LYS A 227 2.59 6.32 19.49
CA LYS A 227 1.98 5.28 20.31
C LYS A 227 2.29 5.45 21.80
N LEU A 228 3.52 5.79 22.14
CA LEU A 228 3.90 6.08 23.54
C LEU A 228 3.18 7.32 24.06
N ALA A 229 3.13 8.40 23.26
CA ALA A 229 2.43 9.63 23.63
C ALA A 229 0.91 9.45 23.75
N SER A 230 0.31 8.52 23.00
CA SER A 230 -1.13 8.23 23.08
C SER A 230 -1.57 7.69 24.44
N ALA A 231 -0.66 7.09 25.21
CA ALA A 231 -0.95 6.59 26.55
C ALA A 231 -0.96 7.69 27.63
N SER A 232 -0.28 8.81 27.39
CA SER A 232 -0.09 9.88 28.40
C SER A 232 -0.75 11.21 28.04
N HIS A 233 -1.12 11.45 26.77
CA HIS A 233 -1.61 12.74 26.27
C HIS A 233 -2.82 12.61 25.33
N LEU A 234 -3.85 11.86 25.73
CA LEU A 234 -5.11 11.75 24.97
C LEU A 234 -5.78 13.11 24.74
N GLU A 235 -5.73 14.00 25.72
CA GLU A 235 -6.33 15.35 25.67
C GLU A 235 -5.62 16.27 24.66
N VAL A 236 -4.33 16.05 24.40
CA VAL A 236 -3.56 16.82 23.40
C VAL A 236 -3.81 16.30 21.98
N MET A 237 -4.11 15.01 21.82
CA MET A 237 -4.42 14.41 20.52
C MET A 237 -5.84 14.70 20.04
N TYR A 238 -6.77 14.96 20.98
CA TYR A 238 -8.16 15.30 20.71
C TYR A 238 -8.57 16.55 21.52
N PRO A 239 -8.02 17.74 21.19
CA PRO A 239 -8.30 18.94 21.94
C PRO A 239 -9.79 19.30 21.82
N MET A 240 -10.43 19.59 22.95
CA MET A 240 -11.77 20.17 22.94
C MET A 240 -11.71 21.58 22.33
N TRP A 241 -12.80 21.97 21.67
CA TRP A 241 -12.95 23.27 21.00
C TRP A 241 -13.03 24.47 21.95
N ASP A 242 -13.03 24.22 23.27
CA ASP A 242 -13.19 25.20 24.35
C ASP A 242 -11.89 25.98 24.65
N GLY A 243 -10.71 25.41 24.39
CA GLY A 243 -9.42 25.97 24.83
C GLY A 243 -8.34 26.03 23.75
N TRP A 244 -7.27 26.77 24.04
CA TRP A 244 -6.04 26.71 23.25
C TRP A 244 -5.39 25.35 23.44
N PRO A 245 -5.03 24.63 22.35
CA PRO A 245 -4.43 23.32 22.47
C PRO A 245 -3.06 23.42 23.15
N GLU A 246 -2.83 22.61 24.18
CA GLU A 246 -1.53 22.52 24.82
C GLU A 246 -0.52 21.88 23.86
N ILE A 247 0.44 22.68 23.40
CA ILE A 247 1.48 22.18 22.49
C ILE A 247 2.50 21.42 23.33
N SER A 248 2.42 20.09 23.32
CA SER A 248 3.47 19.25 23.89
C SER A 248 4.72 19.31 23.00
N LEU A 249 5.83 19.79 23.58
CA LEU A 249 7.14 19.83 22.90
C LEU A 249 7.54 18.45 22.36
N LEU A 250 7.13 17.38 23.05
CA LEU A 250 7.38 16.00 22.66
C LEU A 250 6.66 15.64 21.35
N LEU A 251 5.39 16.03 21.17
CA LEU A 251 4.64 15.77 19.94
C LEU A 251 5.21 16.57 18.76
N VAL A 252 5.63 17.82 19.01
CA VAL A 252 6.31 18.63 17.99
C VAL A 252 7.62 17.97 17.58
N ALA A 253 8.42 17.49 18.53
CA ALA A 253 9.67 16.78 18.24
C ALA A 253 9.43 15.51 17.41
N ILE A 254 8.38 14.73 17.72
CA ILE A 254 7.99 13.55 16.94
C ILE A 254 7.64 13.93 15.50
N VAL A 255 6.82 14.96 15.29
CA VAL A 255 6.43 15.40 13.93
C VAL A 255 7.65 15.90 13.15
N LEU A 256 8.54 16.67 13.80
CA LEU A 256 9.79 17.14 13.18
C LEU A 256 10.70 15.99 12.79
N LEU A 257 10.76 14.92 13.60
CA LEU A 257 11.51 13.72 13.28
C LEU A 257 11.02 13.11 11.97
N GLY A 258 9.69 13.05 11.77
CA GLY A 258 9.07 12.61 10.53
C GLY A 258 9.41 13.45 9.29
N ALA A 259 9.81 14.71 9.48
CA ALA A 259 10.23 15.60 8.39
C ALA A 259 11.72 15.46 8.02
N ILE A 260 12.53 14.79 8.84
CA ILE A 260 13.97 14.59 8.60
C ILE A 260 14.27 13.96 7.23
N PRO A 261 13.55 12.94 6.75
CA PRO A 261 13.84 12.33 5.46
C PRO A 261 13.70 13.31 4.29
N ALA A 262 12.80 14.30 4.39
CA ALA A 262 12.61 15.28 3.31
C ALA A 262 13.87 16.12 3.02
N VAL A 263 14.78 16.25 3.99
CA VAL A 263 16.03 17.00 3.85
C VAL A 263 17.23 16.06 3.63
N LEU A 264 17.23 14.89 4.27
CA LEU A 264 18.38 13.99 4.28
C LEU A 264 18.35 12.90 3.19
N THR A 265 17.19 12.61 2.57
CA THR A 265 17.15 11.62 1.49
C THR A 265 17.47 12.26 0.14
N PRO A 266 18.27 11.60 -0.71
CA PRO A 266 18.53 12.09 -2.06
C PRO A 266 17.22 12.19 -2.86
N PRO A 267 17.15 13.10 -3.84
CA PRO A 267 15.97 13.21 -4.71
C PRO A 267 15.74 11.89 -5.45
N ALA A 268 14.45 11.59 -5.71
CA ALA A 268 14.09 10.42 -6.50
C ALA A 268 14.77 10.48 -7.88
N PRO A 269 15.38 9.37 -8.36
CA PRO A 269 15.94 9.31 -9.72
C PRO A 269 14.87 9.71 -10.73
N ARG A 270 15.21 10.56 -11.70
CA ARG A 270 14.30 10.91 -12.78
C ARG A 270 14.33 9.80 -13.82
N ASP A 271 13.22 9.58 -14.51
CA ASP A 271 13.14 8.53 -15.55
C ASP A 271 14.20 8.71 -16.65
N GLU A 272 14.71 9.94 -16.85
CA GLU A 272 15.82 10.27 -17.78
C GLU A 272 17.16 9.60 -17.37
N ASP A 273 17.41 9.41 -16.07
CA ASP A 273 18.65 8.82 -15.56
C ASP A 273 18.68 7.29 -15.75
N VAL A 274 17.52 6.66 -16.00
CA VAL A 274 17.38 5.20 -16.13
C VAL A 274 17.71 4.73 -17.56
N GLU A 275 17.55 5.59 -18.56
CA GLU A 275 17.92 5.30 -19.96
C GLU A 275 19.43 5.39 -20.21
N GLU A 276 20.18 6.16 -19.42
CA GLU A 276 21.64 6.29 -19.55
C GLU A 276 22.40 5.07 -18.97
N ASP A 277 21.77 4.33 -18.04
CA ASP A 277 22.35 3.19 -17.32
C ASP A 277 21.85 1.80 -17.81
N ALA A 278 20.95 1.75 -18.80
CA ALA A 278 20.34 0.51 -19.34
C ALA A 278 21.02 0.00 -20.62
#